data_AF-A0A852LGZ3-F1
#
_entry.id   AF-A0A852LGZ3-F1
#
_cell.length_a   1.000
_cell.length_b   1.000
_cell.length_c   1.000
_cell.angle_alpha   90.00
_cell.angle_beta   90.00
_cell.angle_gamma   90.00
#
_symmetry.space_group_name_H-M   'P 1'
#
loop_
_entity.id
_entity.type
_entity.pdbx_description
1 polymer ?
#
loop_
_entity_poly.entity_id
_entity_poly.type
_entity_poly.pdbx_seq_one_letter_code
_entity_poly.pdbx_strand_id
1 'polypeptide(L)' 'PALARLVTEEAAAATARSGRFTLGLSGGSLIELLSRDLPPAAAAVGAAPSSWLLALCDERLVPAEHPQSTGGVYAVS' A
#
# COMPACT_ATOMS: atom_id res chain seq x y z
N PRO A 1 1.35 -6.67 -12.15
CA PRO A 1 1.82 -7.93 -11.51
C PRO A 1 0.78 -8.45 -10.52
N ALA A 2 0.86 -9.71 -10.10
CA ALA A 2 -0.26 -10.41 -9.44
C ALA A 2 -0.71 -9.76 -8.13
N LEU A 3 0.21 -9.33 -7.26
CA LEU A 3 -0.12 -8.70 -5.98
C LEU A 3 -0.81 -7.34 -6.17
N ALA A 4 -0.26 -6.47 -7.02
CA ALA A 4 -0.86 -5.17 -7.31
C ALA A 4 -2.28 -5.32 -7.89
N ARG A 5 -2.51 -6.30 -8.79
CA ARG A 5 -3.82 -6.60 -9.36
C ARG A 5 -4.81 -7.06 -8.27
N LEU A 6 -4.38 -7.95 -7.37
CA LEU A 6 -5.22 -8.39 -6.25
C LEU A 6 -5.63 -7.20 -5.37
N VAL A 7 -4.67 -6.35 -4.99
CA VAL A 7 -4.95 -5.17 -4.17
C VAL A 7 -5.95 -4.23 -4.84
N THR A 8 -5.82 -3.98 -6.14
CA THR A 8 -6.74 -3.08 -6.84
C THR A 8 -8.14 -3.66 -7.04
N GLU A 9 -8.25 -4.98 -7.25
CA GLU A 9 -9.54 -5.69 -7.30
C GLU A 9 -10.26 -5.62 -5.95
N GLU A 10 -9.55 -5.90 -4.85
CA GLU A 10 -10.11 -5.79 -3.50
C GLU A 10 -10.46 -4.34 -3.13
N ALA A 11 -9.64 -3.38 -3.56
CA ALA A 11 -9.91 -1.96 -3.36
C ALA A 11 -11.18 -1.49 -4.09
N ALA A 12 -11.39 -1.93 -5.33
CA ALA A 12 -12.60 -1.64 -6.08
C ALA A 12 -13.83 -2.24 -5.39
N ALA A 13 -13.76 -3.51 -4.97
CA ALA A 13 -14.85 -4.19 -4.28
C ALA A 13 -15.20 -3.54 -2.93
N ALA A 14 -14.19 -3.16 -2.13
CA ALA A 14 -14.38 -2.50 -0.84
C ALA A 14 -14.93 -1.08 -1.01
N THR A 15 -14.42 -0.31 -1.96
CA THR A 15 -14.89 1.06 -2.23
C THR A 15 -16.34 1.05 -2.71
N ALA A 16 -16.73 0.10 -3.58
CA ALA A 16 -18.12 -0.04 -4.02
C ALA A 16 -19.09 -0.38 -2.86
N ARG A 17 -18.63 -1.14 -1.86
CA ARG A 17 -19.45 -1.57 -0.72
C ARG A 17 -19.54 -0.54 0.40
N SER A 18 -18.43 0.12 0.74
CA SER A 18 -18.33 0.95 1.95
C SER A 18 -17.74 2.34 1.71
N GLY A 19 -17.44 2.72 0.46
CA GLY A 19 -16.80 4.00 0.13
C GLY A 19 -15.34 4.12 0.59
N ARG A 20 -14.78 3.05 1.17
CA ARG A 20 -13.42 3.01 1.71
C ARG A 20 -12.78 1.64 1.49
N PHE A 21 -11.47 1.64 1.25
CA PHE A 21 -10.61 0.46 1.28
C PHE A 21 -9.59 0.59 2.41
N THR A 22 -9.17 -0.52 3.04
CA THR A 22 -8.15 -0.51 4.09
C THR A 22 -7.16 -1.63 3.84
N LEU A 23 -5.87 -1.29 3.89
CA LEU A 23 -4.77 -2.21 3.60
C LEU A 23 -3.68 -2.12 4.67
N GLY A 24 -3.29 -3.28 5.19
CA GLY A 24 -2.09 -3.44 6.01
C GLY A 24 -0.85 -3.52 5.12
N LEU A 25 0.14 -2.67 5.39
CA LEU A 25 1.44 -2.65 4.72
C LEU A 25 2.46 -3.36 5.61
N SER A 26 3.00 -4.46 5.09
CA SER A 26 4.12 -5.16 5.71
C SER A 26 5.46 -4.61 5.21
N GLY A 27 6.51 -4.79 6.00
CA GLY A 27 7.87 -4.44 5.61
C GLY A 27 8.56 -5.50 4.73
N GLY A 28 9.90 -5.44 4.68
CA GLY A 28 10.72 -6.39 3.94
C GLY A 28 10.56 -6.24 2.42
N SER A 29 10.61 -7.37 1.68
CA SER A 29 10.56 -7.37 0.22
C SER A 29 9.22 -6.90 -0.37
N LEU A 30 8.15 -6.86 0.44
CA LEU A 30 6.85 -6.34 0.00
C LEU A 30 6.88 -4.84 -0.27
N ILE A 31 7.77 -4.08 0.38
CA ILE A 31 7.91 -2.65 0.13
C ILE A 31 8.26 -2.41 -1.34
N GLU A 32 9.29 -3.08 -1.85
CA GLU A 32 9.72 -2.93 -3.25
C GLU A 32 8.61 -3.32 -4.23
N LEU A 33 7.94 -4.46 -3.99
CA LEU A 33 6.88 -4.96 -4.86
C LEU A 33 5.68 -4.01 -4.90
N LEU A 34 5.23 -3.52 -3.74
CA LEU A 34 4.07 -2.66 -3.65
C LEU A 34 4.38 -1.24 -4.14
N SER A 35 5.48 -0.63 -3.71
CA SER A 35 5.84 0.73 -4.14
C SER A 35 6.09 0.82 -5.65
N ARG A 36 6.72 -0.20 -6.24
CA ARG A 36 6.96 -0.25 -7.69
C ARG A 36 5.67 -0.47 -8.49
N ASP A 37 4.84 -1.41 -8.07
CA ASP A 37 3.82 -1.97 -8.95
C ASP A 37 2.39 -1.53 -8.63
N LEU A 38 2.09 -1.10 -7.40
CA LEU A 38 0.75 -0.72 -6.99
C LEU A 38 0.31 0.66 -7.52
N PRO A 39 1.12 1.73 -7.48
CA PRO A 39 0.73 3.02 -8.03
C PRO A 39 0.29 2.97 -9.50
N PRO A 40 1.07 2.37 -10.43
CA PRO A 40 0.63 2.29 -11.84
C PRO A 40 -0.59 1.38 -12.02
N ALA A 41 -0.72 0.29 -11.25
CA ALA A 41 -1.89 -0.57 -11.30
C ALA A 41 -3.16 0.14 -10.82
N ALA A 42 -3.07 0.92 -9.73
CA ALA A 42 -4.17 1.72 -9.19
C ALA A 42 -4.61 2.81 -10.17
N ALA A 43 -3.65 3.49 -10.82
CA ALA A 43 -3.93 4.49 -11.84
C ALA A 43 -4.63 3.88 -13.07
N ALA A 44 -4.18 2.70 -13.53
CA ALA A 44 -4.73 2.03 -14.71
C ALA A 44 -6.21 1.65 -14.58
N VAL A 45 -6.69 1.42 -13.35
CA VAL A 45 -8.10 1.07 -13.07
C VAL A 45 -8.92 2.25 -12.53
N GLY A 46 -8.34 3.45 -12.49
CA GLY A 46 -9.02 4.64 -11.96
C GLY A 46 -9.38 4.52 -10.48
N ALA A 47 -8.54 3.85 -9.68
CA ALA A 47 -8.74 3.77 -8.24
C ALA A 47 -8.72 5.18 -7.62
N ALA A 48 -9.36 5.34 -6.46
CA ALA A 48 -9.35 6.57 -5.69
C ALA A 48 -8.49 6.39 -4.42
N PRO A 49 -7.16 6.62 -4.46
CA PRO A 49 -6.29 6.48 -3.28
C PRO A 49 -6.74 7.34 -2.08
N SER A 50 -7.47 8.44 -2.30
CA SER A 50 -8.06 9.26 -1.24
C SER A 50 -9.12 8.52 -0.40
N SER A 51 -9.69 7.42 -0.90
CA SER A 51 -10.60 6.55 -0.14
C SER A 51 -9.87 5.38 0.55
N TRP A 52 -8.55 5.34 0.51
CA TRP A 52 -7.76 4.25 1.06
C TRP A 52 -7.21 4.64 2.43
N LEU A 53 -7.32 3.74 3.39
CA LEU A 53 -6.58 3.80 4.66
C LEU A 53 -5.45 2.79 4.61
N LEU A 54 -4.21 3.27 4.68
CA LEU A 54 -3.02 2.43 4.78
C LEU A 54 -2.53 2.44 6.22
N ALA A 55 -2.21 1.27 6.75
CA ALA A 55 -1.65 1.10 8.09
C ALA A 55 -0.49 0.12 8.05
N LEU A 56 0.54 0.33 8.86
CA LEU A 56 1.62 -0.65 8.98
C LEU A 56 1.14 -1.84 9.82
N CYS A 57 1.46 -3.06 9.37
CA CYS A 57 1.17 -4.27 10.16
C CYS A 57 2.01 -4.31 11.44
N ASP A 58 3.24 -3.83 11.37
CA ASP A 58 4.22 -3.68 12.44
C ASP A 58 5.23 -2.58 12.06
N GLU A 59 5.96 -2.06 13.06
CA GLU A 59 7.04 -1.09 12.84
C GLU A 59 8.14 -1.27 13.88
N ARG A 60 9.37 -0.96 13.49
CA ARG A 60 10.56 -0.99 14.32
C ARG A 60 10.61 0.31 15.10
N LEU A 61 10.90 0.25 16.40
CA LEU A 61 11.09 1.43 17.23
C LEU A 61 12.46 2.08 16.93
N VAL A 62 12.52 2.81 15.82
CA VAL A 62 13.71 3.53 15.31
C VAL A 62 13.27 4.87 14.70
N PRO A 63 14.18 5.83 14.48
CA PRO A 63 13.87 7.04 13.72
C PRO A 63 13.33 6.73 12.32
N ALA A 64 12.50 7.61 11.77
CA ALA A 64 11.85 7.39 10.47
C ALA A 64 12.87 7.29 9.32
N GLU A 65 13.99 7.98 9.40
CA GLU A 65 15.05 7.97 8.38
C GLU A 65 15.92 6.70 8.46
N HIS A 66 15.72 5.88 9.49
CA HIS A 66 16.49 4.66 9.66
C HIS A 66 16.12 3.65 8.56
N PRO A 67 17.09 2.97 7.91
CA PRO A 67 16.82 2.04 6.80
C PRO A 67 15.99 0.80 7.20
N GLN A 68 15.73 0.62 8.49
CA GLN A 68 14.85 -0.43 9.00
C GLN A 68 13.45 0.08 9.38
N SER A 69 13.14 1.38 9.26
CA SER A 69 11.77 1.86 9.41
C SER A 69 10.96 1.45 8.18
N THR A 70 9.94 0.61 8.37
CA THR A 70 9.05 0.20 7.28
C THR A 70 8.34 1.42 6.69
N GLY A 71 7.73 2.25 7.53
CA GLY A 71 7.04 3.47 7.13
C GLY A 71 7.97 4.49 6.51
N GLY A 72 9.18 4.65 7.06
CA GLY A 72 10.22 5.50 6.52
C GLY A 72 10.62 5.10 5.10
N VAL A 73 10.85 3.82 4.86
CA VAL A 73 11.19 3.31 3.52
C VAL A 73 10.01 3.50 2.57
N TYR A 74 8.77 3.20 2.95
CA TYR A 74 7.59 3.46 2.11
C TYR A 74 7.45 4.94 1.73
N ALA A 75 7.73 5.87 2.65
CA ALA A 75 7.55 7.30 2.42
C ALA A 75 8.48 7.89 1.35
N VAL A 76 9.61 7.22 1.08
CA VAL A 76 10.61 7.65 0.08
C VAL A 76 10.70 6.71 -1.12
N SER A 77 9.88 5.64 -1.14
CA SER A 77 9.84 4.65 -2.23
C SER A 77 8.96 5.10 -3.40
#